data_AF-A0A1G3RJQ7-F1
#
_entry.id   AF-A0A1G3RJQ7-F1
#
_cell.length_a   1.000
_cell.length_b   1.000
_cell.length_c   1.000
_cell.angle_alpha   90.00
_cell.angle_beta   90.00
_cell.angle_gamma   90.00
#
_symmetry.space_group_name_H-M   'P 1'
#
loop_
_entity.id
_entity.type
_entity.pdbx_description
1 polymer ?
#
loop_
_entity_poly.entity_id
_entity_poly.type
_entity_poly.pdbx_seq_one_letter_code
_entity_poly.pdbx_strand_id
1 'polypeptide(L)'
;MSQAEIFQALHPDPNKNGTRVTKATYEAYRTALLQVIPAREAGIAFADLSQAVRPHLAQELLNTTSPTWWVTTVKLDLEARGLIERIPGTGKQRVRRCSESSPKS
;
A
#
# COMPACT_ATOMS: atom_id res chain seq x y z
N MET A 1 3.45 24.80 -14.02
CA MET A 1 2.34 23.87 -13.71
C MET A 1 2.91 22.47 -13.78
N SER A 2 3.26 21.89 -12.64
CA SER A 2 3.94 20.60 -12.58
C SER A 2 2.98 19.52 -13.07
N GLN A 3 3.38 18.78 -14.10
CA GLN A 3 2.59 17.67 -14.64
C GLN A 3 2.36 16.66 -13.52
N ALA A 4 1.12 16.55 -13.06
CA ALA A 4 0.74 15.46 -12.18
C ALA A 4 0.80 14.18 -13.02
N GLU A 5 1.96 13.51 -12.99
CA GLU A 5 2.11 12.21 -13.65
C GLU A 5 1.03 11.26 -13.11
N ILE A 6 0.28 10.62 -14.01
CA ILE A 6 -0.75 9.66 -13.64
C ILE A 6 -0.12 8.27 -13.66
N PHE A 7 -0.27 7.56 -12.56
CA PHE A 7 0.10 6.16 -12.39
C PHE A 7 -1.16 5.29 -12.48
N GLN A 8 -1.04 4.15 -13.15
CA GLN A 8 -2.12 3.16 -13.22
C GLN A 8 -1.86 2.07 -12.17
N ALA A 9 -2.60 2.13 -11.07
CA ALA A 9 -2.59 1.11 -10.02
C ALA A 9 -3.32 -0.14 -10.53
N LEU A 10 -2.66 -1.29 -10.44
CA LEU A 10 -3.22 -2.59 -10.83
C LEU A 10 -4.21 -3.09 -9.77
N HIS A 11 -5.15 -3.93 -10.21
CA HIS A 11 -6.07 -4.63 -9.32
C HIS A 11 -5.74 -6.13 -9.39
N PRO A 12 -5.71 -6.86 -8.26
CA PRO A 12 -5.36 -8.29 -8.26
C PRO A 12 -6.45 -9.14 -8.93
N ASP A 13 -7.71 -8.71 -8.85
CA ASP A 13 -8.79 -9.29 -9.67
C ASP A 13 -8.59 -8.93 -11.16
N PRO A 14 -8.44 -9.92 -12.07
CA PRO A 14 -8.28 -9.67 -13.51
C PRO A 14 -9.55 -9.10 -14.18
N ASN A 15 -10.70 -9.20 -13.52
CA ASN A 15 -11.98 -8.67 -13.99
C ASN A 15 -12.22 -7.20 -13.61
N LYS A 16 -11.33 -6.58 -12.82
CA LYS A 16 -11.48 -5.19 -12.37
C LYS A 16 -10.44 -4.30 -13.04
N ASN A 17 -10.89 -3.15 -13.50
CA ASN A 17 -10.00 -2.15 -14.09
C ASN A 17 -9.10 -1.52 -13.02
N GLY A 18 -7.83 -1.35 -13.37
CA GLY A 18 -6.89 -0.58 -12.56
C GLY A 18 -7.34 0.87 -12.39
N THR A 19 -6.94 1.49 -11.28
CA THR A 19 -7.33 2.86 -10.95
C THR A 19 -6.24 3.85 -11.36
N ARG A 20 -6.64 4.94 -12.03
CA ARG A 20 -5.73 6.05 -12.36
C ARG A 20 -5.57 6.95 -11.13
N VAL A 21 -4.33 7.07 -10.68
CA VAL A 21 -3.97 7.79 -9.47
C VAL A 21 -2.80 8.72 -9.75
N THR A 22 -2.64 9.80 -9.00
CA THR A 22 -1.46 10.65 -9.12
C THR A 22 -0.22 9.90 -8.64
N LYS A 23 0.82 9.82 -9.48
CA LYS A 23 2.09 9.13 -9.21
C LYS A 23 2.76 9.64 -7.95
N ALA A 24 2.83 10.96 -7.76
CA ALA A 24 3.43 11.56 -6.57
C ALA A 24 2.74 11.07 -5.27
N THR A 25 1.41 11.08 -5.27
CA THR A 25 0.61 10.57 -4.14
C THR A 25 0.79 9.07 -3.97
N TYR A 26 0.70 8.31 -5.07
CA TYR A 26 0.90 6.86 -5.06
C TYR A 26 2.26 6.49 -4.47
N GLU A 27 3.34 7.17 -4.86
CA GLU A 27 4.69 6.91 -4.36
C GLU A 27 4.82 7.22 -2.87
N ALA A 28 4.20 8.30 -2.40
CA ALA A 28 4.15 8.63 -0.96
C ALA A 28 3.44 7.51 -0.16
N TYR A 29 2.25 7.08 -0.61
CA TYR A 29 1.52 5.99 0.04
C TYR A 29 2.21 4.64 -0.08
N ARG A 30 2.80 4.32 -1.24
CA ARG A 30 3.58 3.09 -1.45
C ARG A 30 4.77 3.04 -0.52
N THR A 31 5.52 4.12 -0.40
CA THR A 31 6.68 4.21 0.49
C THR A 31 6.25 4.05 1.94
N ALA A 32 5.22 4.79 2.37
CA ALA A 32 4.65 4.67 3.71
C ALA A 32 4.18 3.23 3.99
N LEU A 33 3.46 2.60 3.06
CA LEU A 33 2.98 1.21 3.20
C LEU A 33 4.12 0.21 3.33
N LEU A 34 5.15 0.31 2.50
CA LEU A 34 6.29 -0.60 2.54
C LEU A 34 7.12 -0.44 3.84
N GLN A 35 7.12 0.76 4.43
CA GLN A 35 7.74 1.03 5.73
C GLN A 35 6.93 0.40 6.88
N VAL A 36 5.60 0.51 6.86
CA VAL A 36 4.75 -0.02 7.94
C VAL A 36 4.47 -1.52 7.83
N ILE A 37 4.41 -2.07 6.61
CA ILE A 37 4.20 -3.50 6.39
C ILE A 37 5.53 -4.20 6.69
N PRO A 38 5.61 -5.05 7.72
CA PRO A 38 6.85 -5.75 7.99
C PRO A 38 7.02 -6.93 7.02
N ALA A 39 8.28 -7.28 6.73
CA ALA A 39 8.65 -8.48 5.96
C ALA A 39 8.69 -9.75 6.85
N ARG A 40 8.07 -9.71 8.03
CA ARG A 40 8.06 -10.81 9.01
C ARG A 40 6.76 -11.61 8.91
N GLU A 41 6.80 -12.86 9.36
CA GLU A 41 5.66 -13.79 9.30
C GLU A 41 4.41 -13.28 10.02
N ALA A 42 4.57 -12.50 11.09
CA ALA A 42 3.43 -11.94 11.83
C ALA A 42 2.60 -10.91 11.01
N GLY A 43 3.19 -10.28 9.99
CA GLY A 43 2.55 -9.23 9.20
C GLY A 43 1.98 -8.06 10.03
N ILE A 44 1.05 -7.34 9.42
CA ILE A 44 0.24 -6.27 10.04
C ILE A 44 -1.22 -6.43 9.62
N ALA A 45 -2.16 -6.07 10.51
CA ALA A 45 -3.58 -6.14 10.19
C ALA A 45 -3.99 -4.97 9.29
N PHE A 46 -4.90 -5.23 8.35
CA PHE A 46 -5.41 -4.23 7.42
C PHE A 46 -6.06 -3.03 8.13
N ALA A 47 -6.76 -3.29 9.24
CA ALA A 47 -7.38 -2.25 10.05
C ALA A 47 -6.34 -1.31 10.69
N ASP A 48 -5.13 -1.80 10.96
CA ASP A 48 -4.07 -1.01 11.58
C ASP A 48 -3.22 -0.27 10.53
N LEU A 49 -3.21 -0.73 9.27
CA LEU A 49 -2.44 -0.11 8.19
C LEU A 49 -2.82 1.34 7.96
N SER A 50 -4.12 1.64 7.88
CA SER A 50 -4.62 2.99 7.61
C SER A 50 -4.16 3.98 8.68
N GLN A 51 -4.06 3.54 9.93
CA GLN A 51 -3.53 4.35 11.03
C GLN A 51 -2.01 4.41 11.03
N ALA A 52 -1.34 3.28 10.76
CA ALA A 52 0.12 3.19 10.74
C ALA A 52 0.75 4.06 9.64
N VAL A 53 0.11 4.24 8.48
CA VAL A 53 0.66 5.07 7.39
C VAL A 53 0.57 6.58 7.67
N ARG A 54 -0.36 7.03 8.52
CA ARG A 54 -0.59 8.46 8.80
C ARG A 54 0.69 9.20 9.22
N PRO A 55 1.48 8.71 10.20
CA PRO A 55 2.72 9.39 10.59
C PRO A 55 3.80 9.45 9.50
N HIS A 56 3.71 8.63 8.46
CA HIS A 56 4.67 8.61 7.35
C HIS A 56 4.24 9.49 6.17
N LEU A 57 3.05 10.07 6.22
CA LEU A 57 2.48 10.89 5.15
C LEU A 57 2.48 12.36 5.55
N ALA A 58 2.68 13.24 4.56
CA ALA A 58 2.55 14.67 4.78
C ALA A 58 1.11 15.01 5.21
N GLN A 59 0.98 15.93 6.16
CA GLN A 59 -0.33 16.32 6.69
C GLN A 59 -1.23 16.93 5.60
N GLU A 60 -0.64 17.65 4.64
CA GLU A 60 -1.34 18.14 3.45
C GLU A 60 -1.94 17.01 2.61
N LEU A 61 -1.19 15.92 2.40
CA LEU A 61 -1.69 14.73 1.71
C LEU A 61 -2.87 14.09 2.45
N LEU A 62 -2.78 13.98 3.77
CA LEU A 62 -3.86 13.45 4.60
C LEU A 62 -5.13 14.30 4.58
N ASN A 63 -4.99 15.63 4.39
CA ASN A 63 -6.11 16.56 4.31
C ASN A 63 -6.72 16.63 2.89
N THR A 64 -5.90 16.44 1.86
CA THR A 64 -6.31 16.53 0.45
C THR A 64 -6.75 15.20 -0.15
N THR A 65 -6.41 14.08 0.49
CA THR A 65 -6.67 12.73 -0.03
C THR A 65 -7.26 11.83 1.04
N SER A 66 -7.92 10.73 0.63
CA SER A 66 -8.51 9.77 1.56
C SER A 66 -7.54 8.62 1.88
N PRO A 67 -6.92 8.57 3.08
CA PRO A 67 -5.87 7.60 3.39
C PRO A 67 -6.36 6.17 3.33
N THR A 68 -7.58 5.91 3.79
CA THR A 68 -8.22 4.58 3.75
C THR A 68 -8.36 4.06 2.32
N TRP A 69 -8.79 4.93 1.39
CA TRP A 69 -8.94 4.56 -0.02
C TRP A 69 -7.58 4.32 -0.67
N TRP A 70 -6.63 5.23 -0.46
CA TRP A 70 -5.27 5.09 -1.00
C TRP A 70 -4.55 3.85 -0.47
N VAL A 71 -4.65 3.57 0.82
CA VAL A 71 -4.11 2.35 1.41
C VAL A 71 -4.70 1.11 0.75
N THR A 72 -6.01 1.11 0.50
CA THR A 72 -6.67 -0.02 -0.18
C THR A 72 -6.18 -0.17 -1.61
N THR A 73 -6.18 0.91 -2.40
CA THR A 73 -5.76 0.90 -3.81
C THR A 73 -4.30 0.48 -3.95
N VAL A 74 -3.39 1.07 -3.16
CA VAL A 74 -1.96 0.75 -3.22
C VAL A 74 -1.70 -0.66 -2.72
N LYS A 75 -2.37 -1.10 -1.65
CA LYS A 75 -2.29 -2.49 -1.18
C LYS A 75 -2.68 -3.47 -2.29
N LEU A 76 -3.80 -3.25 -2.96
CA LEU A 76 -4.26 -4.11 -4.05
C LEU A 76 -3.25 -4.16 -5.20
N ASP A 77 -2.69 -3.00 -5.59
CA ASP A 77 -1.63 -2.96 -6.61
C ASP A 77 -0.37 -3.71 -6.16
N LEU A 78 0.05 -3.58 -4.89
CA LEU A 78 1.18 -4.32 -4.34
C LEU A 78 0.90 -5.84 -4.28
N GLU A 79 -0.33 -6.26 -3.98
CA GLU A 79 -0.77 -7.66 -4.03
C GLU A 79 -0.73 -8.19 -5.46
N ALA A 80 -1.24 -7.41 -6.43
CA ALA A 80 -1.24 -7.76 -7.85
C ALA A 80 0.19 -7.88 -8.41
N ARG A 81 1.12 -7.07 -7.91
CA ARG A 81 2.55 -7.12 -8.26
C ARG A 81 3.33 -8.19 -7.51
N GLY A 82 2.73 -8.85 -6.51
CA GLY A 82 3.42 -9.84 -5.67
C GLY A 82 4.45 -9.24 -4.70
N LEU A 83 4.40 -7.93 -4.42
CA LEU A 83 5.29 -7.28 -3.45
C LEU A 83 4.84 -7.49 -2.00
N ILE A 84 3.53 -7.65 -1.81
CA ILE A 84 2.95 -8.04 -0.53
C ILE A 84 2.02 -9.22 -0.76
N GLU A 85 1.84 -10.02 0.28
CA GLU A 85 0.94 -11.16 0.28
C GLU A 85 -0.04 -11.05 1.44
N ARG A 86 -1.25 -11.56 1.19
CA ARG A 86 -2.27 -11.71 2.22
C ARG A 86 -1.97 -12.98 3.02
N ILE A 87 -1.89 -12.84 4.35
CA ILE A 87 -1.75 -13.98 5.25
C ILE A 87 -3.14 -14.61 5.45
N PRO A 88 -3.35 -15.89 5.08
CA PRO A 88 -4.59 -16.59 5.36
C PRO A 88 -4.72 -16.88 6.86
N GLY A 89 -5.90 -16.63 7.44
CA GLY A 89 -6.20 -16.88 8.84
C GLY A 89 -7.66 -16.58 9.18
N THR A 90 -8.18 -17.20 10.24
CA THR A 90 -9.59 -17.13 10.69
C THR A 90 -9.94 -15.83 11.45
N GLY A 91 -9.28 -14.71 11.11
CA GLY A 91 -9.43 -13.43 11.81
C GLY A 91 -9.33 -12.21 10.89
N LYS A 92 -8.91 -11.07 11.46
CA LYS A 92 -8.71 -9.81 10.72
C LYS A 92 -7.71 -10.05 9.57
N GLN A 93 -8.00 -9.53 8.38
CA GLN A 93 -7.12 -9.65 7.22
C GLN A 93 -5.73 -9.07 7.55
N ARG A 94 -4.69 -9.88 7.39
CA ARG A 94 -3.29 -9.46 7.60
C ARG A 94 -2.53 -9.51 6.29
N VAL A 95 -1.55 -8.64 6.15
CA VAL A 95 -0.61 -8.63 5.02
C VAL A 95 0.82 -8.60 5.52
N ARG A 96 1.72 -9.19 4.75
CA ARG A 96 3.17 -9.09 4.94
C ARG A 96 3.84 -8.76 3.63
N ARG A 97 5.05 -8.21 3.68
CA ARG A 97 5.88 -8.06 2.47
C ARG A 97 6.37 -9.43 2.03
N CYS A 98 6.27 -9.71 0.73
CA CYS A 98 6.97 -10.83 0.11
C CYS A 98 8.46 -10.51 0.22
N SER A 99 9.15 -11.27 1.06
CA SER A 99 10.56 -11.08 1.32
C SER A 99 11.38 -11.53 0.12
N GLU A 100 11.66 -10.62 -0.81
CA GLU A 100 12.93 -10.72 -1.52
C GLU A 100 13.98 -10.01 -0.67
N SER A 101 14.72 -10.84 0.08
CA SER A 101 15.99 -10.57 0.74
C SER A 101 16.05 -9.43 1.76
N SER A 102 16.10 -9.84 3.04
CA SER A 102 17.05 -9.38 4.06
C SER A 102 17.78 -8.05 3.81
N PRO A 103 17.71 -7.05 4.71
CA PRO A 103 18.70 -5.99 4.71
C PRO A 103 20.03 -6.64 5.08
N LYS A 104 20.93 -6.76 4.10
CA LYS A 104 22.33 -7.05 4.39
C LYS A 104 22.98 -5.73 4.80
N SER A 105 23.42 -5.71 6.07
CA SER A 105 24.37 -4.80 6.71
C SER A 105 23.86 -3.46 7.22
#